data_AF-A0AAV1UTE5-F1
#
_entry.id   AF-A0AAV1UTE5-F1
#
_cell.length_a   1.000
_cell.length_b   1.000
_cell.length_c   1.000
_cell.angle_alpha   90.00
_cell.angle_beta   90.00
_cell.angle_gamma   90.00
#
_symmetry.space_group_name_H-M   'P 1'
#
loop_
_entity.id
_entity.type
_entity.pdbx_description
1 polymer ?
#
loop_
_entity_poly.entity_id
_entity_poly.type
_entity_poly.pdbx_seq_one_letter_code
_entity_poly.pdbx_strand_id
1 'polypeptide(L)'
;MASNTQRAKQVLKRHGRTAFFFHSTVFVSTLASSYVAISHGVDLQALAKHVPFVDLTKLDPDAGTLALAYLSTLATGPVRGALTIAATPLLARVLARTRQLHKK
;
A
#
# COMPACT_ATOMS: atom_id res chain seq x y z
N MET A 1 -15.78 29.46 8.64
CA MET A 1 -15.38 28.03 8.67
C MET A 1 -14.44 27.76 7.50
N ALA A 2 -13.26 27.18 7.71
CA ALA A 2 -12.36 26.87 6.58
C ALA A 2 -13.01 25.86 5.64
N SER A 3 -13.00 26.14 4.33
CA SER A 3 -13.51 25.25 3.29
C SER A 3 -12.86 23.86 3.36
N ASN A 4 -13.60 22.82 3.00
CA ASN A 4 -13.12 21.43 2.98
C ASN A 4 -11.81 21.28 2.18
N THR A 5 -11.64 22.07 1.12
CA THR A 5 -10.40 22.10 0.31
C THR A 5 -9.20 22.64 1.09
N GLN A 6 -9.39 23.66 1.93
CA GLN A 6 -8.33 24.24 2.77
C GLN A 6 -7.90 23.23 3.85
N ARG A 7 -8.86 22.51 4.46
CA ARG A 7 -8.59 21.44 5.44
C ARG A 7 -7.83 20.27 4.81
N ALA A 8 -8.26 19.80 3.64
CA ALA A 8 -7.56 18.73 2.91
C ALA A 8 -6.12 19.12 2.57
N LYS A 9 -5.90 20.35 2.08
CA LYS A 9 -4.57 20.88 1.76
C LYS A 9 -3.68 20.93 3.00
N GLN A 10 -4.22 21.29 4.17
CA GLN A 10 -3.49 21.29 5.43
C GLN A 10 -3.08 19.88 5.89
N VAL A 11 -3.99 18.90 5.79
CA VAL A 11 -3.70 17.49 6.11
C VAL A 11 -2.63 16.94 5.18
N LEU A 12 -2.75 17.19 3.88
CA LEU A 12 -1.76 16.78 2.88
C LEU A 12 -0.40 17.42 3.15
N LYS A 13 -0.34 18.72 3.49
CA LYS A 13 0.92 19.39 3.81
C LYS A 13 1.57 18.83 5.09
N ARG A 14 0.76 18.46 6.09
CA ARG A 14 1.26 17.96 7.38
C ARG A 14 1.69 16.49 7.32
N HIS A 15 0.96 15.67 6.57
CA HIS A 15 1.10 14.22 6.61
C HIS A 15 1.52 13.59 5.29
N GLY A 16 1.48 14.33 4.18
CA GLY A 16 1.74 13.81 2.83
C GLY A 16 3.10 13.14 2.72
N ARG A 17 4.14 13.69 3.36
CA ARG A 17 5.47 13.07 3.34
C ARG A 17 5.50 11.74 4.10
N THR A 18 4.90 11.66 5.29
CA THR A 18 4.81 10.41 6.06
C THR A 18 3.96 9.37 5.34
N ALA A 19 2.81 9.79 4.80
CA ALA A 19 1.92 8.94 4.03
C ALA A 19 2.62 8.38 2.79
N PHE A 20 3.36 9.21 2.05
CA PHE A 20 4.12 8.79 0.87
C PHE A 20 5.17 7.74 1.22
N PHE A 21 6.03 7.99 2.22
CA PHE A 21 7.04 7.00 2.60
C PHE A 21 6.43 5.69 3.07
N PHE A 22 5.38 5.74 3.89
CA PHE A 22 4.68 4.54 4.34
C PHE A 22 4.02 3.79 3.18
N HIS A 23 3.39 4.51 2.26
CA HIS A 23 2.76 3.90 1.08
C HIS A 23 3.81 3.21 0.19
N SER A 24 4.94 3.87 -0.06
CA SER A 24 6.03 3.32 -0.87
C SER A 24 6.66 2.09 -0.22
N THR A 25 6.87 2.07 1.10
CA THR A 25 7.46 0.90 1.78
C THR A 25 6.50 -0.29 1.75
N VAL A 26 5.22 -0.07 2.02
CA VAL A 26 4.20 -1.12 1.92
C VAL A 26 4.05 -1.63 0.49
N PHE A 27 4.17 -0.75 -0.51
CA PHE A 27 4.14 -1.14 -1.92
C PHE A 27 5.31 -2.07 -2.27
N VAL A 28 6.54 -1.67 -1.96
CA VAL A 28 7.74 -2.46 -2.26
C VAL A 28 7.72 -3.78 -1.50
N SER A 29 7.31 -3.78 -0.22
CA SER A 29 7.21 -5.03 0.55
C SER A 29 6.15 -5.97 -0.01
N THR A 30 5.01 -5.44 -0.46
CA THR A 30 3.97 -6.25 -1.10
C THR A 30 4.47 -6.82 -2.43
N LEU A 31 5.10 -5.99 -3.27
CA LEU A 31 5.64 -6.41 -4.56
C LEU A 31 6.70 -7.51 -4.39
N ALA A 32 7.64 -7.33 -3.46
CA ALA A 32 8.67 -8.32 -3.17
C ALA A 32 8.05 -9.63 -2.65
N SER A 33 7.08 -9.55 -1.73
CA SER A 33 6.42 -10.73 -1.18
C SER A 33 5.64 -11.50 -2.26
N SER A 34 4.89 -10.80 -3.11
CA SER A 34 4.18 -11.41 -4.24
C SER A 34 5.14 -12.02 -5.24
N TYR A 35 6.25 -11.35 -5.55
CA TYR A 35 7.28 -11.89 -6.45
C TYR A 35 7.86 -13.19 -5.93
N VAL A 36 8.27 -13.23 -4.65
CA VAL A 36 8.81 -14.44 -4.01
C VAL A 36 7.77 -15.56 -4.03
N ALA A 37 6.52 -15.28 -3.64
CA ALA A 37 5.44 -16.26 -3.66
C ALA A 37 5.23 -16.88 -5.06
N ILE A 38 5.10 -16.04 -6.10
CA ILE A 38 4.88 -16.53 -7.48
C ILE A 38 6.13 -17.27 -7.99
N SER A 39 7.34 -16.81 -7.65
CA SER A 39 8.58 -17.49 -8.04
C SER A 39 8.72 -18.89 -7.43
N HIS A 40 8.08 -19.15 -6.28
CA HIS A 40 7.99 -20.47 -5.66
C HIS A 40 6.82 -21.32 -6.19
N GLY A 41 6.13 -20.89 -7.24
CA GLY A 41 5.06 -21.65 -7.88
C GLY A 41 3.68 -21.45 -7.27
N VAL A 42 3.46 -20.37 -6.51
CA VAL A 42 2.10 -20.01 -6.06
C VAL A 42 1.23 -19.64 -7.25
N ASP A 43 0.15 -20.40 -7.45
CA ASP A 43 -0.82 -20.17 -8.51
C ASP A 43 -1.82 -19.06 -8.11
N LEU A 44 -1.74 -17.93 -8.80
CA LEU A 44 -2.63 -16.78 -8.60
C LEU A 44 -4.08 -17.09 -8.99
N GLN A 45 -4.33 -17.98 -9.96
CA GLN A 45 -5.69 -18.33 -10.39
C GLN A 45 -6.40 -19.17 -9.34
N ALA A 46 -5.69 -20.09 -8.69
CA ALA A 46 -6.22 -20.84 -7.54
C ALA A 46 -6.58 -19.89 -6.39
N LEU A 47 -5.73 -18.90 -6.10
CA LEU A 47 -6.00 -17.88 -5.09
C LEU A 47 -7.21 -17.00 -5.43
N ALA A 48 -7.40 -16.65 -6.70
CA ALA A 48 -8.52 -15.84 -7.18
C ALA A 48 -9.88 -16.44 -6.81
N LYS A 49 -10.01 -17.77 -6.84
CA LYS A 49 -11.25 -18.50 -6.49
C LYS A 49 -11.65 -18.29 -5.03
N HIS A 50 -10.70 -17.99 -4.16
CA HIS A 50 -10.93 -17.76 -2.74
C HIS A 50 -11.09 -16.27 -2.38
N VAL A 51 -10.83 -15.37 -3.33
CA VAL A 51 -10.77 -13.92 -3.10
C VAL A 51 -11.71 -13.21 -4.07
N PRO A 52 -13.02 -13.10 -3.77
CA PRO A 52 -14.02 -12.59 -4.71
C PRO A 52 -13.91 -11.07 -4.97
N PHE A 53 -13.09 -10.37 -4.19
CA PHE A 53 -12.86 -8.93 -4.34
C PHE A 53 -11.69 -8.59 -5.28
N VAL A 54 -10.99 -9.58 -5.82
CA VAL A 54 -9.90 -9.37 -6.78
C VAL A 54 -10.12 -10.21 -8.03
N ASP A 55 -10.41 -9.56 -9.14
CA ASP A 55 -10.63 -10.22 -10.41
C ASP A 55 -9.30 -10.48 -11.13
N LEU A 56 -8.69 -11.63 -10.82
CA LEU A 56 -7.42 -12.08 -11.41
C LEU A 56 -7.63 -12.87 -12.72
N THR A 57 -8.88 -13.06 -13.17
CA THR A 57 -9.18 -13.82 -14.41
C THR A 57 -8.69 -13.13 -15.68
N LYS A 58 -8.43 -11.81 -15.61
CA LYS A 58 -7.85 -11.03 -16.71
C LYS A 58 -6.32 -11.05 -16.74
N LEU A 59 -5.69 -11.77 -15.82
CA LEU A 59 -4.25 -11.93 -15.82
C LEU A 59 -3.86 -12.92 -16.93
N ASP A 60 -2.91 -12.51 -17.76
CA ASP A 60 -2.25 -13.40 -18.70
C ASP A 60 -1.31 -14.32 -17.90
N PRO A 61 -1.60 -15.63 -17.81
CA PRO A 61 -0.77 -16.57 -17.05
C PRO A 61 0.62 -16.76 -17.65
N ASP A 62 0.83 -16.42 -18.92
CA ASP A 62 2.12 -16.50 -19.59
C ASP A 62 2.97 -15.22 -19.37
N ALA A 63 2.42 -14.22 -18.68
CA ALA A 63 3.18 -13.05 -18.29
C ALA A 63 4.33 -13.41 -17.33
N GLY A 64 5.49 -12.76 -17.49
CA GLY A 64 6.64 -13.01 -16.64
C GLY A 64 6.35 -12.78 -15.15
N THR A 65 7.05 -13.49 -14.27
CA THR A 65 6.85 -13.45 -12.80
C THR A 65 6.79 -12.04 -12.22
N LEU A 66 7.63 -11.13 -12.72
CA LEU A 66 7.63 -9.73 -12.28
C LEU A 66 6.34 -8.99 -12.68
N ALA A 67 5.83 -9.24 -13.89
CA ALA A 67 4.59 -8.64 -14.38
C ALA A 67 3.40 -9.17 -13.56
N LEU A 68 3.32 -10.47 -13.32
CA LEU A 68 2.30 -11.08 -12.47
C LEU A 68 2.34 -10.54 -11.03
N ALA A 69 3.54 -10.41 -10.46
CA ALA A 69 3.73 -9.82 -9.13
C ALA A 69 3.28 -8.35 -9.09
N TYR A 70 3.59 -7.57 -10.12
CA TYR A 70 3.15 -6.17 -10.23
C TYR A 70 1.63 -6.06 -10.37
N LEU A 71 1.00 -6.90 -11.19
CA LEU A 71 -0.46 -6.89 -11.37
C LEU A 71 -1.19 -7.33 -10.10
N SER A 72 -0.70 -8.37 -9.42
CA SER A 72 -1.17 -8.77 -8.08
C SER A 72 -1.01 -7.63 -7.08
N THR A 73 0.12 -6.92 -7.14
CA THR A 73 0.38 -5.74 -6.33
C THR A 73 -0.63 -4.64 -6.64
N LEU A 74 -0.98 -4.36 -7.91
CA LEU A 74 -1.98 -3.36 -8.30
C LEU A 74 -3.37 -3.66 -7.73
N ALA A 75 -3.78 -4.93 -7.73
CA ALA A 75 -5.05 -5.36 -7.17
C ALA A 75 -5.22 -4.97 -5.70
N THR A 76 -4.14 -4.93 -4.92
CA THR A 76 -4.18 -4.50 -3.51
C THR A 76 -4.21 -2.98 -3.33
N GLY A 77 -4.25 -2.19 -4.41
CA GLY A 77 -4.23 -0.73 -4.42
C GLY A 77 -5.26 -0.08 -3.48
N PRO A 78 -6.56 -0.41 -3.57
CA PRO A 78 -7.59 0.16 -2.69
C PRO A 78 -7.35 -0.15 -1.21
N VAL A 79 -6.97 -1.39 -0.91
CA VAL A 79 -6.68 -1.85 0.46
C VAL A 79 -5.48 -1.12 1.04
N ARG A 80 -4.37 -1.01 0.29
CA ARG A 80 -3.19 -0.26 0.71
C ARG A 80 -3.45 1.23 0.84
N GLY A 81 -4.27 1.80 -0.04
CA GLY A 81 -4.71 3.20 0.05
C GLY A 81 -5.47 3.46 1.35
N ALA A 82 -6.47 2.62 1.66
CA ALA A 82 -7.24 2.70 2.91
C ALA A 82 -6.34 2.52 4.14
N LEU A 83 -5.46 1.52 4.12
CA LEU A 83 -4.49 1.25 5.19
C LEU A 83 -3.53 2.43 5.38
N THR A 84 -3.05 3.05 4.31
CA THR A 84 -2.20 4.24 4.38
C THR A 84 -2.94 5.41 5.02
N ILE A 85 -4.17 5.69 4.59
CA ILE A 85 -4.98 6.80 5.13
C ILE A 85 -5.25 6.58 6.63
N ALA A 86 -5.58 5.36 7.04
CA ALA A 86 -5.82 5.02 8.44
C ALA A 86 -4.55 5.05 9.30
N ALA A 87 -3.42 4.55 8.77
CA ALA A 87 -2.15 4.47 9.50
C ALA A 87 -1.43 5.82 9.59
N THR A 88 -1.59 6.70 8.60
CA THR A 88 -0.93 8.01 8.53
C THR A 88 -1.07 8.88 9.80
N PRO A 89 -2.27 9.11 10.37
CA PRO A 89 -2.41 9.89 11.60
C PRO A 89 -1.76 9.20 12.81
N LEU A 90 -1.76 7.87 12.86
CA LEU A 90 -1.12 7.09 13.94
C LEU A 90 0.40 7.19 13.85
N LEU A 91 0.96 6.97 12.66
CA LEU A 91 2.39 7.11 12.39
C LEU A 91 2.88 8.52 12.70
N ALA A 92 2.12 9.55 12.32
CA ALA A 92 2.48 10.92 12.64
C ALA A 92 2.49 11.21 14.16
N ARG A 93 1.59 10.60 14.94
CA ARG A 93 1.61 10.68 16.41
C ARG A 93 2.83 10.00 17.00
N VAL A 94 3.18 8.80 16.51
CA VAL A 94 4.37 8.07 16.95
C VAL A 94 5.65 8.83 16.62
N LEU A 95 5.77 9.34 15.38
CA LEU A 95 6.93 10.11 14.94
C LEU A 95 7.12 11.42 15.73
N ALA A 96 6.03 12.07 16.12
CA ALA A 96 6.07 13.26 16.96
C ALA A 96 6.59 12.93 18.37
N ARG A 97 6.19 11.78 18.95
CA ARG A 97 6.69 11.32 20.26
C ARG A 97 8.18 10.97 20.20
N THR A 98 8.63 10.26 19.16
CA THR A 98 10.05 9.90 19.03
C THR A 98 10.96 11.10 18.74
N ARG A 99 10.49 12.12 18.01
CA ARG A 99 11.24 13.38 17.83
C ARG A 99 11.40 14.18 19.13
N GLN A 100 10.42 14.16 20.03
CA GLN A 100 10.53 14.83 21.33
C GLN A 100 11.56 14.15 22.25
N LEU A 101 11.72 12.83 22.13
CA LEU A 101 12.71 12.05 22.88
C LEU A 101 14.15 12.30 22.43
N HIS A 102 14.40 12.49 21.13
CA HIS A 102 15.73 12.79 20.58
C HIS A 102 16.18 14.26 20.74
N LYS A 103 15.35 15.12 21.35
CA LYS A 103 15.65 16.54 21.57
C LYS A 103 16.02 16.85 23.03
N LYS A 104 16.08 15.84 23.89
CA LYS A 104 16.69 15.90 25.22
C LYS A 104 18.17 15.57 25.11
#